data_AF-A0A9P0KTI9-F1
#
_entry.id   AF-A0A9P0KTI9-F1
#
_cell.length_a   1.000
_cell.length_b   1.000
_cell.length_c   1.000
_cell.angle_alpha   90.00
_cell.angle_beta   90.00
_cell.angle_gamma   90.00
#
_symmetry.space_group_name_H-M   'P 1'
#
loop_
_entity.id
_entity.type
_entity.pdbx_description
1 polymer ?
#
loop_
_entity_poly.entity_id
_entity_poly.type
_entity_poly.pdbx_seq_one_letter_code
_entity_poly.pdbx_strand_id
1 'polypeptide(L)'
;MKWVDKRPVLMHSACENHDTSLVNTGKIRKGQTVKKPQCVIDYNNSKKVSITVTRRHFTRALPKELIFNSAIVNVWVMFNYQHPTSRLTILQFREKLAKYFYQCGREELQPERPGTPKRYHTRTVGETENKKRRKCVGCYKLLRRTMNSREADKTVKKVYTHCEECAGKPACCLVCFNEAH
;
A
#
# COMPACT_ATOMS: atom_id res chain seq x y z
N MET A 1 18.92 -24.75 35.21
CA MET A 1 19.25 -26.10 34.69
C MET A 1 20.29 -26.01 33.58
N LYS A 2 21.30 -26.89 33.60
CA LYS A 2 22.24 -27.09 32.49
C LYS A 2 21.89 -28.40 31.77
N TRP A 3 21.59 -28.33 30.48
CA TRP A 3 21.23 -29.50 29.67
C TRP A 3 21.96 -29.44 28.32
N VAL A 4 22.28 -30.58 27.72
CA VAL A 4 23.01 -30.63 26.45
C VAL A 4 22.15 -31.36 25.41
N ASP A 5 21.83 -30.66 24.31
CA ASP A 5 21.28 -31.29 23.08
C ASP A 5 22.45 -31.58 22.13
N LYS A 6 22.57 -30.86 21.01
CA LYS A 6 23.80 -30.78 20.22
C LYS A 6 24.84 -29.81 20.79
N ARG A 7 24.40 -28.89 21.64
CA ARG A 7 25.19 -27.82 22.28
C ARG A 7 24.68 -27.65 23.71
N PRO A 8 25.52 -27.17 24.64
CA PRO A 8 25.07 -26.85 25.99
C PRO A 8 24.02 -25.74 25.94
N VAL A 9 22.91 -25.98 26.63
CA VAL A 9 21.78 -25.06 26.83
C VAL A 9 21.66 -24.78 28.32
N LEU A 10 21.72 -23.51 28.68
CA LEU A 10 21.40 -23.03 30.01
C LEU A 10 19.96 -22.51 29.99
N MET A 11 19.11 -23.06 30.85
CA MET A 11 17.71 -22.65 30.98
C MET A 11 17.42 -22.24 32.42
N HIS A 12 16.80 -21.08 32.58
CA HIS A 12 16.28 -20.59 33.85
C HIS A 12 14.76 -20.59 33.78
N SER A 13 14.12 -21.04 34.86
CA SER A 13 12.67 -20.98 35.01
C SER A 13 12.31 -20.74 36.47
N ALA A 14 11.22 -20.01 36.69
CA ALA A 14 10.65 -19.75 38.00
C ALA A 14 9.42 -20.63 38.29
N CYS A 15 9.07 -21.57 37.41
CA CYS A 15 7.96 -22.49 37.62
C CYS A 15 8.39 -23.59 38.59
N GLU A 16 7.64 -23.79 39.67
CA GLU A 16 7.91 -24.81 40.70
C GLU A 16 7.85 -26.24 40.13
N ASN A 17 7.03 -26.46 39.11
CA ASN A 17 6.85 -27.77 38.46
C ASN A 17 7.98 -28.12 37.47
N HIS A 18 8.94 -27.22 37.26
CA HIS A 18 10.06 -27.46 36.35
C HIS A 18 11.22 -28.12 37.08
N ASP A 19 11.33 -29.43 36.90
CA ASP A 19 12.44 -30.22 37.39
C ASP A 19 13.48 -30.52 36.27
N THR A 20 14.65 -30.99 36.71
CA THR A 20 15.74 -31.52 35.90
C THR A 20 15.46 -32.86 35.22
N SER A 21 14.35 -33.53 35.54
CA SER A 21 13.95 -34.78 34.91
C SER A 21 13.67 -34.65 33.40
N LEU A 22 13.99 -35.72 32.66
CA LEU A 22 13.85 -35.78 31.22
C LEU A 22 12.53 -36.42 30.82
N VAL A 23 11.68 -35.66 30.14
CA VAL A 23 10.37 -36.10 29.64
C VAL A 23 10.46 -36.51 28.17
N ASN A 24 9.76 -37.59 27.80
CA ASN A 24 9.70 -38.06 26.42
C ASN A 24 8.91 -37.06 25.56
N THR A 25 9.48 -36.61 24.44
CA THR A 25 8.81 -35.65 23.55
C THR A 25 7.90 -36.29 22.49
N GLY A 26 7.76 -37.62 22.50
CA GLY A 26 7.05 -38.40 21.48
C GLY A 26 7.73 -38.42 20.10
N LYS A 27 8.87 -37.75 19.93
CA LYS A 27 9.62 -37.71 18.67
C LYS A 27 10.74 -38.73 18.69
N ILE A 28 10.88 -39.47 17.60
CA ILE A 28 11.97 -40.41 17.37
C ILE A 28 12.99 -39.74 16.44
N ARG A 29 14.28 -39.78 16.78
CA ARG A 29 15.39 -39.37 15.92
C ARG A 29 16.44 -40.46 15.91
N LYS A 30 16.85 -40.91 14.72
CA LYS A 30 17.84 -42.00 14.56
C LYS A 30 17.51 -43.25 15.40
N GLY A 31 16.23 -43.63 15.44
CA GLY A 31 15.75 -44.78 16.21
C GLY A 31 15.64 -44.58 17.73
N GLN A 32 16.05 -43.43 18.28
CA GLN A 32 15.95 -43.14 19.71
C GLN A 32 14.87 -42.10 20.01
N THR A 33 14.14 -42.32 21.11
CA THR A 33 13.15 -41.35 21.61
C THR A 33 13.86 -40.12 22.15
N VAL A 34 13.53 -38.95 21.60
CA VAL A 34 14.08 -37.68 22.00
C VAL A 34 13.49 -37.30 23.35
N LYS A 35 14.35 -37.21 24.37
CA LYS A 35 14.00 -36.76 25.71
C LYS A 35 14.48 -35.33 25.94
N LYS A 36 13.64 -34.50 26.55
CA LYS A 36 13.96 -33.11 26.87
C LYS A 36 13.43 -32.74 28.25
N PRO A 37 14.06 -31.79 28.96
CA PRO A 37 13.51 -31.26 30.20
C PRO A 37 12.17 -30.57 29.95
N GLN A 38 11.26 -30.67 30.92
CA GLN A 38 9.92 -30.09 30.82
C GLN A 38 9.95 -28.59 30.51
N CYS A 39 10.82 -27.84 31.20
CA CYS A 39 11.00 -26.41 30.98
C CYS A 39 11.40 -26.04 29.54
N VAL A 40 12.17 -26.90 28.87
CA VAL A 40 12.59 -26.69 27.47
C VAL A 40 11.44 -27.00 26.52
N ILE A 41 10.60 -27.99 26.84
CA ILE A 41 9.40 -28.32 26.05
C ILE A 41 8.42 -27.14 26.11
N ASP A 42 8.13 -26.64 27.31
CA ASP A 42 7.18 -25.56 27.53
C ASP A 42 7.66 -24.23 26.93
N TYR A 43 8.96 -23.95 27.03
CA TYR A 43 9.57 -22.81 26.34
C TYR A 43 9.44 -22.92 24.82
N ASN A 44 9.71 -24.10 24.24
CA ASN A 44 9.57 -24.27 22.79
C ASN A 44 8.11 -24.21 22.32
N ASN A 45 7.17 -24.65 23.15
CA ASN A 45 5.74 -24.55 22.87
C ASN A 45 5.25 -23.10 22.88
N SER A 46 5.74 -22.29 23.83
CA SER A 46 5.37 -20.88 23.97
C SER A 46 6.12 -19.95 22.99
N LYS A 47 7.37 -20.23 22.65
CA LYS A 47 8.20 -19.43 21.73
C LYS A 47 7.70 -19.41 20.28
N LYS A 48 6.66 -20.15 19.92
CA LYS A 48 6.10 -20.17 18.55
C LYS A 48 5.67 -18.79 18.05
N VAL A 49 5.49 -17.82 18.95
CA VAL A 49 5.35 -16.39 18.61
C VAL A 49 6.72 -15.75 18.35
N SER A 50 7.40 -16.18 17.28
CA SER A 50 8.45 -15.36 16.70
C SER A 50 7.76 -14.38 15.76
N ILE A 51 7.61 -13.12 16.18
CA ILE A 51 7.25 -12.05 15.27
C ILE A 51 8.46 -11.90 14.33
N THR A 52 8.41 -12.59 13.19
CA THR A 52 9.37 -12.40 12.12
C THR A 52 9.10 -11.04 11.51
N VAL A 53 9.55 -9.97 12.18
CA VAL A 53 9.62 -8.65 11.56
C VAL A 53 10.75 -8.75 10.53
N THR A 54 10.40 -9.04 9.28
CA THR A 54 11.32 -8.88 8.17
C THR A 54 11.71 -7.40 8.11
N ARG A 55 12.87 -7.07 8.69
CA ARG A 55 13.45 -5.71 8.79
C ARG A 55 13.75 -5.02 7.45
N ARG A 56 13.25 -5.54 6.33
CA ARG A 56 13.65 -5.09 4.97
C ARG A 56 12.77 -4.00 4.36
N HIS A 57 11.62 -3.66 4.93
CA HIS A 57 10.72 -2.63 4.37
C HIS A 57 10.33 -1.57 5.39
N PHE A 58 11.34 -0.89 5.96
CA PHE A 58 11.19 0.20 6.93
C PHE A 58 10.83 1.55 6.28
N THR A 59 9.90 1.56 5.32
CA THR A 59 9.47 2.79 4.62
C THR A 59 7.95 2.83 4.50
N ARG A 60 7.30 3.65 5.35
CA ARG A 60 5.88 4.09 5.34
C ARG A 60 4.74 3.04 5.30
N ALA A 61 4.96 1.83 4.81
CA ALA A 61 3.97 0.76 4.72
C ALA A 61 3.86 -0.04 6.04
N LEU A 62 4.99 -0.19 6.76
CA LEU A 62 5.09 -1.04 7.96
C LEU A 62 4.10 -0.71 9.08
N PRO A 63 3.89 0.56 9.48
CA PRO A 63 2.93 0.86 10.56
C PRO A 63 1.49 0.51 10.17
N LYS A 64 1.11 0.77 8.91
CA LYS A 64 -0.22 0.44 8.41
C LYS A 64 -0.38 -1.08 8.36
N GLU A 65 0.54 -1.79 7.72
CA GLU A 65 0.46 -3.25 7.61
C GLU A 65 0.53 -3.94 8.97
N LEU A 66 1.37 -3.47 9.90
CA LEU A 66 1.50 -4.06 11.23
C LEU A 66 0.24 -3.82 12.06
N ILE A 67 -0.24 -2.57 12.14
CA ILE A 67 -1.41 -2.23 12.95
C ILE A 67 -2.66 -2.92 12.39
N PHE A 68 -2.87 -2.89 11.07
CA PHE A 68 -4.03 -3.55 10.47
C PHE A 68 -3.95 -5.07 10.57
N ASN A 69 -2.79 -5.69 10.34
CA ASN A 69 -2.68 -7.14 10.46
C ASN A 69 -2.88 -7.61 11.90
N SER A 70 -2.29 -6.91 12.88
CA SER A 70 -2.49 -7.24 14.30
C SER A 70 -3.95 -7.03 14.73
N ALA A 71 -4.58 -5.92 14.33
CA ALA A 71 -5.98 -5.65 14.63
C ALA A 71 -6.90 -6.72 14.03
N ILE A 72 -6.73 -7.08 12.76
CA ILE A 72 -7.54 -8.10 12.08
C ILE A 72 -7.39 -9.47 12.77
N VAL A 73 -6.17 -9.86 13.14
CA VAL A 73 -5.93 -11.13 13.86
C VAL A 73 -6.62 -11.11 15.22
N ASN A 74 -6.52 -10.02 15.97
CA ASN A 74 -7.15 -9.90 17.29
C ASN A 74 -8.68 -10.00 17.19
N VAL A 75 -9.28 -9.27 16.25
CA VAL A 75 -10.74 -9.33 16.01
C VAL A 75 -11.16 -10.73 15.55
N TRP A 76 -10.38 -11.38 14.70
CA TRP A 76 -10.65 -12.75 14.26
C TRP A 76 -10.64 -13.76 15.43
N VAL A 77 -9.68 -13.64 16.35
CA VAL A 77 -9.65 -14.47 17.57
C VAL A 77 -10.89 -14.22 18.42
N MET A 78 -11.26 -12.95 18.66
CA MET A 78 -12.45 -12.59 19.42
C MET A 78 -13.73 -13.13 18.78
N PHE A 79 -13.85 -13.04 17.45
CA PHE A 79 -14.98 -13.58 16.70
C PHE A 79 -15.11 -15.10 16.87
N ASN A 80 -14.00 -15.84 16.70
CA ASN A 80 -14.00 -17.30 16.86
C ASN A 80 -14.21 -17.77 18.30
N TYR A 81 -13.87 -16.92 19.28
CA TYR A 81 -14.16 -17.15 20.69
C TYR A 81 -15.66 -17.00 20.98
N GLN A 82 -16.29 -15.95 20.44
CA GLN A 82 -17.72 -15.69 20.59
C GLN A 82 -18.61 -16.65 19.77
N HIS A 83 -18.10 -17.19 18.66
CA HIS A 83 -18.84 -18.09 17.76
C HIS A 83 -18.15 -19.46 17.62
N PRO A 84 -18.18 -20.31 18.66
CA PRO A 84 -17.50 -21.59 18.65
C PRO A 84 -18.05 -22.58 17.60
N THR A 85 -19.31 -22.45 17.22
CA THR A 85 -19.98 -23.30 16.20
C THR A 85 -19.74 -22.83 14.77
N SER A 86 -19.29 -21.59 14.56
CA SER A 86 -19.07 -20.99 13.24
C SER A 86 -17.68 -20.36 13.14
N ARG A 87 -16.67 -21.14 13.51
CA ARG A 87 -15.28 -20.66 13.44
C ARG A 87 -14.86 -20.48 11.99
N LEU A 88 -14.28 -19.32 11.71
CA LEU A 88 -13.71 -19.01 10.41
C LEU A 88 -12.20 -19.22 10.45
N THR A 89 -11.62 -19.65 9.34
CA THR A 89 -10.18 -19.50 9.14
C THR A 89 -9.85 -18.01 8.94
N ILE A 90 -8.61 -17.60 9.19
CA ILE A 90 -8.20 -16.20 9.01
C ILE A 90 -8.39 -15.71 7.57
N LEU A 91 -8.27 -16.61 6.58
CA LEU A 91 -8.52 -16.31 5.17
C LEU A 91 -10.01 -16.00 4.93
N GLN A 92 -10.90 -16.88 5.37
CA GLN A 92 -12.35 -16.70 5.23
C GLN A 92 -12.84 -15.45 5.97
N PHE A 93 -12.26 -15.16 7.14
CA PHE A 93 -12.58 -13.95 7.89
C PHE A 93 -12.19 -12.69 7.12
N ARG A 94 -10.98 -12.64 6.55
CA ARG A 94 -10.52 -11.52 5.72
C ARG A 94 -11.39 -11.32 4.48
N GLU A 95 -11.78 -12.40 3.80
CA GLU A 95 -12.68 -12.31 2.64
C GLU A 95 -14.05 -11.74 3.00
N LYS A 96 -14.64 -12.20 4.11
CA LYS A 96 -15.93 -11.66 4.59
C LYS A 96 -15.80 -10.19 5.00
N LEU A 97 -14.73 -9.84 5.69
CA LEU A 97 -14.46 -8.46 6.12
C LEU A 97 -14.26 -7.52 4.91
N ALA A 98 -13.52 -7.97 3.88
CA ALA A 98 -13.33 -7.21 2.65
C ALA A 98 -14.65 -7.01 1.89
N LYS A 99 -15.48 -8.05 1.79
CA LYS A 99 -16.83 -7.94 1.19
C LYS A 99 -17.72 -6.97 1.95
N TYR A 100 -17.67 -7.02 3.28
CA TYR A 100 -18.41 -6.10 4.15
C TYR A 100 -18.01 -4.64 3.90
N PHE A 101 -16.70 -4.32 3.94
CA PHE A 101 -16.23 -2.96 3.65
C PHE A 101 -16.58 -2.48 2.24
N TYR A 102 -16.50 -3.37 1.25
CA TYR A 102 -16.89 -3.07 -0.12
C TYR A 102 -18.39 -2.76 -0.25
N GLN A 103 -19.24 -3.40 0.56
CA GLN A 103 -20.69 -3.17 0.57
C GLN A 103 -21.06 -1.89 1.32
N CYS A 104 -20.50 -1.66 2.51
CA CYS A 104 -20.72 -0.40 3.26
C CYS A 104 -20.25 0.83 2.47
N GLY A 105 -19.12 0.72 1.75
CA GLY A 105 -18.63 1.80 0.92
C GLY A 105 -19.54 2.19 -0.24
N ARG A 106 -20.53 1.35 -0.62
CA ARG A 106 -21.52 1.71 -1.65
C ARG A 106 -22.74 2.44 -1.11
N GLU A 107 -23.04 2.32 0.18
CA GLU A 107 -24.18 3.02 0.80
C GLU A 107 -23.84 4.50 1.09
N GLU A 108 -22.55 4.83 1.27
CA GLU A 108 -22.09 6.22 1.48
C GLU A 108 -21.63 6.95 0.21
N LEU A 109 -21.53 6.26 -0.93
CA LEU A 109 -21.27 6.93 -2.20
C LEU A 109 -22.57 7.61 -2.65
N GLN A 110 -22.65 8.93 -2.37
CA GLN A 110 -23.49 9.84 -3.17
C GLN A 110 -23.33 9.45 -4.64
N PRO A 111 -24.41 9.43 -5.44
CA PRO A 111 -24.33 9.03 -6.83
C PRO A 111 -23.14 9.75 -7.44
N GLU A 112 -22.20 8.99 -8.01
CA GLU A 112 -21.04 9.56 -8.69
C GLU A 112 -21.58 10.71 -9.54
N ARG A 113 -21.23 11.96 -9.20
CA ARG A 113 -21.44 13.06 -10.14
C ARG A 113 -20.82 12.53 -11.42
N PRO A 114 -21.57 12.41 -12.53
CA PRO A 114 -21.06 11.79 -13.74
C PRO A 114 -19.73 12.46 -14.01
N GLY A 115 -18.64 11.70 -13.79
CA GLY A 115 -17.31 12.22 -13.96
C GLY A 115 -17.27 12.64 -15.40
N THR A 116 -17.21 13.95 -15.66
CA THR A 116 -17.04 14.43 -17.03
C THR A 116 -15.84 13.66 -17.56
N PRO A 117 -16.00 12.88 -18.66
CA PRO A 117 -14.92 12.05 -19.15
C PRO A 117 -13.71 12.96 -19.29
N LYS A 118 -12.57 12.57 -18.71
CA LYS A 118 -11.31 13.30 -18.92
C LYS A 118 -11.06 13.28 -20.42
N ARG A 119 -11.39 14.39 -21.09
CA ARG A 119 -11.11 14.57 -22.51
C ARG A 119 -9.61 14.80 -22.59
N TYR A 120 -8.89 13.85 -23.17
CA TYR A 120 -7.46 13.99 -23.39
C TYR A 120 -7.25 14.82 -24.63
N HIS A 121 -6.78 16.05 -24.46
CA HIS A 121 -6.46 16.90 -25.60
C HIS A 121 -5.09 16.53 -26.16
N THR A 122 -4.96 16.52 -27.49
CA THR A 122 -3.70 16.28 -28.19
C THR A 122 -3.09 17.59 -28.70
N ARG A 123 -1.79 17.77 -28.46
CA ARG A 123 -1.00 18.91 -28.98
C ARG A 123 -0.29 18.49 -30.27
N THR A 124 -0.71 19.05 -31.40
CA THR A 124 -0.12 18.75 -32.72
C THR A 124 0.73 19.91 -33.24
N VAL A 125 1.61 19.62 -34.20
CA VAL A 125 2.42 20.60 -34.92
C VAL A 125 1.73 20.84 -36.27
N GLY A 126 1.54 22.11 -36.68
CA GLY A 126 0.87 22.41 -37.95
C GLY A 126 1.57 21.76 -39.16
N GLU A 127 0.80 21.04 -39.98
CA GLU A 127 1.28 20.17 -41.06
C GLU A 127 1.62 20.88 -42.38
N THR A 128 1.34 22.17 -42.54
CA THR A 128 1.51 22.83 -43.85
C THR A 128 2.93 23.35 -44.11
N GLU A 129 3.37 23.25 -45.36
CA GLU A 129 4.66 23.69 -45.91
C GLU A 129 5.00 25.17 -45.62
N ASN A 130 3.99 25.98 -45.26
CA ASN A 130 4.14 27.35 -44.78
C ASN A 130 3.92 27.46 -43.27
N LYS A 131 4.83 26.90 -42.47
CA LYS A 131 4.81 26.95 -41.00
C LYS A 131 4.94 28.41 -40.50
N LYS A 132 3.82 29.12 -40.33
CA LYS A 132 3.80 30.42 -39.65
C LYS A 132 3.63 30.22 -38.14
N ARG A 133 4.58 30.72 -37.35
CA ARG A 133 4.48 30.70 -35.87
C ARG A 133 3.33 31.59 -35.41
N ARG A 134 2.40 31.05 -34.63
CA ARG A 134 1.29 31.80 -34.03
C ARG A 134 1.63 32.16 -32.58
N LYS A 135 1.08 33.27 -32.07
CA LYS A 135 1.28 33.71 -30.68
C LYS A 135 0.62 32.70 -29.74
N CYS A 136 1.32 32.28 -28.68
CA CYS A 136 0.75 31.40 -27.67
C CYS A 136 -0.36 32.14 -26.91
N VAL A 137 -1.58 31.59 -26.90
CA VAL A 137 -2.75 32.23 -26.30
C VAL A 137 -2.59 32.40 -24.78
N GLY A 138 -2.09 31.38 -24.09
CA GLY A 138 -1.86 31.43 -22.64
C GLY A 138 -0.83 32.50 -22.25
N CYS A 139 0.36 32.47 -22.85
CA CYS A 139 1.39 33.49 -22.64
C CYS A 139 0.90 34.91 -22.99
N TYR A 140 0.12 35.07 -24.07
CA TYR A 140 -0.43 36.37 -24.45
C TYR A 140 -1.37 36.92 -23.38
N LYS A 141 -2.28 36.08 -22.87
CA LYS A 141 -3.19 36.45 -21.78
C LYS A 141 -2.43 36.85 -20.52
N LEU A 142 -1.36 36.14 -20.18
CA LEU A 142 -0.52 36.46 -19.02
C LEU A 142 0.18 37.81 -19.20
N LEU A 143 0.81 38.06 -20.34
CA LEU A 143 1.49 39.32 -20.63
C LEU A 143 0.53 40.52 -20.70
N ARG A 144 -0.71 40.32 -21.17
CA ARG A 144 -1.74 41.37 -21.19
C ARG A 144 -2.21 41.82 -19.80
N ARG A 145 -1.89 41.08 -18.74
CA ARG A 145 -2.17 41.51 -17.36
C ARG A 145 -1.20 42.60 -16.89
N THR A 146 0.02 42.62 -17.42
CA THR A 146 1.09 43.51 -16.96
C THR A 146 1.51 44.54 -18.00
N MET A 147 1.29 44.26 -19.29
CA MET A 147 1.78 45.09 -20.41
C MET A 147 0.66 45.48 -21.38
N ASN A 148 0.92 46.56 -22.11
CA ASN A 148 0.03 47.06 -23.16
C ASN A 148 0.00 46.10 -24.37
N SER A 149 -1.07 46.16 -25.17
CA SER A 149 -1.30 45.16 -26.23
C SER A 149 -0.14 45.09 -27.23
N ARG A 150 0.43 46.24 -27.59
CA ARG A 150 1.53 46.33 -28.55
C ARG A 150 2.84 45.76 -28.00
N GLU A 151 3.05 45.86 -26.69
CA GLU A 151 4.23 45.32 -26.00
C GLU A 151 4.10 43.82 -25.79
N ALA A 152 2.91 43.36 -25.37
CA ALA A 152 2.59 41.94 -25.26
C ALA A 152 2.73 41.22 -26.61
N ASP A 153 2.37 41.88 -27.72
CA ASP A 153 2.48 41.31 -29.06
C ASP A 153 3.91 41.08 -29.53
N LYS A 154 4.84 41.94 -29.10
CA LYS A 154 6.27 41.83 -29.42
C LYS A 154 6.96 40.81 -28.53
N THR A 155 6.52 40.67 -27.28
CA THR A 155 7.19 39.84 -26.25
C THR A 155 6.66 38.41 -26.20
N VAL A 156 5.42 38.16 -26.63
CA VAL A 156 4.80 36.85 -26.51
C VAL A 156 5.51 35.76 -27.31
N LYS A 157 5.66 34.59 -26.68
CA LYS A 157 6.20 33.39 -27.32
C LYS A 157 5.36 32.97 -28.52
N LYS A 158 5.99 32.84 -29.68
CA LYS A 158 5.38 32.32 -30.91
C LYS A 158 5.70 30.83 -31.07
N VAL A 159 4.67 30.01 -31.31
CA VAL A 159 4.75 28.54 -31.34
C VAL A 159 4.16 27.97 -32.63
N TYR A 160 4.59 26.76 -32.99
CA TYR A 160 4.03 25.98 -34.10
C TYR A 160 2.96 24.98 -33.66
N THR A 161 2.79 24.84 -32.35
CA THR A 161 1.92 23.84 -31.74
C THR A 161 0.54 24.39 -31.42
N HIS A 162 -0.48 23.58 -31.63
CA HIS A 162 -1.88 23.93 -31.32
C HIS A 162 -2.64 22.71 -30.78
N CYS A 163 -3.81 22.96 -30.19
CA CYS A 163 -4.75 21.91 -29.80
C CYS A 163 -5.77 21.71 -30.93
N GLU A 164 -5.97 20.47 -31.38
CA GLU A 164 -6.96 20.16 -32.44
C GLU A 164 -8.39 20.04 -31.93
N GLU A 165 -8.54 19.71 -30.65
CA GLU A 165 -9.83 19.40 -30.03
C GLU A 165 -10.54 20.65 -29.48
N CYS A 166 -9.80 21.74 -29.25
CA CYS A 166 -10.39 23.01 -28.85
C CYS A 166 -10.94 23.78 -30.05
N ALA A 167 -12.12 24.40 -29.85
CA ALA A 167 -12.69 25.34 -30.80
C ALA A 167 -11.68 26.45 -31.18
N GLY A 168 -11.51 26.67 -32.48
CA GLY A 168 -10.58 27.68 -33.01
C GLY A 168 -9.10 27.28 -33.02
N LYS A 169 -8.76 26.03 -32.69
CA LYS A 169 -7.41 25.46 -32.77
C LYS A 169 -6.35 26.38 -32.13
N PRO A 170 -6.46 26.65 -30.81
CA PRO A 170 -5.62 27.63 -30.13
C PRO A 170 -4.15 27.22 -30.15
N ALA A 171 -3.28 28.16 -30.51
CA ALA A 171 -1.83 27.97 -30.45
C ALA A 171 -1.35 28.06 -29.00
N CYS A 172 -0.74 26.99 -28.50
CA CYS A 172 -0.31 26.88 -27.10
C CYS A 172 1.11 26.31 -27.01
N CYS A 173 1.95 26.89 -26.14
CA CYS A 173 3.21 26.28 -25.76
C CYS A 173 2.97 25.09 -24.81
N LEU A 174 3.98 24.24 -24.59
CA LEU A 174 3.85 23.06 -23.72
C LEU A 174 3.35 23.41 -22.31
N VAL A 175 3.87 24.49 -21.71
CA VAL A 175 3.49 24.91 -20.35
C VAL A 175 2.01 25.29 -20.31
N CYS A 176 1.57 26.22 -21.17
CA CYS A 176 0.17 26.63 -21.23
C CYS A 176 -0.78 25.50 -21.67
N PHE A 177 -0.27 24.48 -22.38
CA PHE A 177 -1.06 23.33 -22.76
C PHE A 177 -1.38 22.47 -21.54
N ASN A 178 -0.36 22.14 -20.73
CA ASN A 178 -0.49 21.33 -19.52
C ASN A 178 -1.26 22.03 -18.38
N GLU A 179 -1.29 23.37 -18.38
CA GLU A 179 -2.09 24.13 -17.41
C GLU A 179 -3.58 24.18 -17.77
N ALA A 180 -3.90 24.09 -19.07
CA ALA A 180 -5.26 24.27 -19.58
C ALA A 180 -5.98 22.95 -19.92
N HIS A 181 -5.24 21.85 -20.06
CA HIS A 181 -5.72 20.50 -20.42
C HIS A 181 -5.06 19.47 -19.51
#